data_AF-H6RNG3-F1
#
_entry.id   AF-H6RNG3-F1
#
_cell.length_a   1.000
_cell.length_b   1.000
_cell.length_c   1.000
_cell.angle_alpha   90.00
_cell.angle_beta   90.00
_cell.angle_gamma   90.00
#
_symmetry.space_group_name_H-M   'P 1'
#
loop_
_entity.id
_entity.type
_entity.pdbx_description
1 polymer ?
#
loop_
_entity_poly.entity_id
_entity_poly.type
_entity_poly.pdbx_seq_one_letter_code
_entity_poly.pdbx_strand_id
1 'polypeptide(L)'
;MTPISSASAALTGQDPENRLFGPVPDVTGDRGYGDDHPARVGFFTDTSVCIGCKACEVACKEWNLLPMDDARGNVDVLGLTGESYDNTGTLGASSWRHVAFIEQSRTVDLPMPTVGSPEDLGSARPLVDLPVVHDRVPASATTAEQSAPQQTPSQGREVRWLMSSDVCKHCTHAACLDVCPTGSLFRTEFGTVVVQEDICNGCGYCVPACPYGVIDQRESDGRVFKCTLCYDRLTDGLQPACASACPTESIQFGDLDVLQARADQRLAALQEQGVEGARLYGRDETDGVGGAGAFFLLLDEPEVYGLPPDPVVTTRDLPAMWRAVAAGAAAAVGLIATAFLGWRR
;
A
#
# COMPACT_ATOMS: atom_id res chain seq x y z
N MET A 1 -35.58 -0.97 -35.71
CA MET A 1 -35.26 -0.16 -34.52
C MET A 1 -35.19 -1.11 -33.34
N THR A 2 -33.99 -1.61 -33.08
CA THR A 2 -33.68 -2.48 -31.94
C THR A 2 -33.83 -1.65 -30.67
N PRO A 3 -34.55 -2.13 -29.63
CA PRO A 3 -34.70 -1.36 -28.40
C PRO A 3 -33.33 -1.20 -27.74
N ILE A 4 -32.90 0.04 -27.53
CA ILE A 4 -31.75 0.39 -26.70
C ILE A 4 -32.16 0.04 -25.26
N SER A 5 -31.76 -1.15 -24.80
CA SER A 5 -31.87 -1.53 -23.38
C SER A 5 -31.05 -0.54 -22.55
N SER A 6 -31.68 0.10 -21.58
CA SER A 6 -31.20 1.26 -20.82
C SER A 6 -30.13 0.96 -19.78
N ALA A 7 -29.36 -0.11 -19.95
CA ALA A 7 -28.06 -0.30 -19.33
C ALA A 7 -27.22 -1.18 -20.25
N SER A 8 -26.13 -0.62 -20.80
CA SER A 8 -25.10 -1.44 -21.46
C SER A 8 -24.63 -2.54 -20.49
N ALA A 9 -24.25 -3.71 -20.99
CA ALA A 9 -23.69 -4.79 -20.17
C ALA A 9 -22.46 -4.32 -19.35
N ALA A 10 -21.78 -3.26 -19.80
CA ALA A 10 -20.75 -2.53 -19.07
C ALA A 10 -21.22 -1.99 -17.70
N LEU A 11 -22.48 -1.52 -17.62
CA LEU A 11 -23.08 -0.93 -16.42
C LEU A 11 -23.62 -1.97 -15.44
N THR A 12 -23.66 -3.25 -15.82
CA THR A 12 -24.08 -4.35 -14.96
C THR A 12 -22.91 -5.21 -14.48
N GLY A 13 -21.67 -4.91 -14.90
CA GLY A 13 -20.47 -5.72 -14.60
C GLY A 13 -20.47 -7.08 -15.31
N GLN A 14 -21.40 -7.31 -16.25
CA GLN A 14 -21.54 -8.57 -16.99
C GLN A 14 -20.90 -8.52 -18.39
N ASP A 15 -20.41 -7.36 -18.82
CA ASP A 15 -19.56 -7.23 -20.00
C ASP A 15 -18.10 -7.52 -19.59
N PRO A 16 -17.49 -8.62 -20.06
CA PRO A 16 -16.08 -8.89 -19.80
C PRO A 16 -15.15 -7.82 -20.38
N GLU A 17 -15.55 -7.09 -21.42
CA GLU A 17 -14.70 -6.09 -22.10
C GLU A 17 -14.83 -4.67 -21.51
N ASN A 18 -15.86 -4.38 -20.71
CA ASN A 18 -16.13 -3.04 -20.18
C ASN A 18 -16.55 -3.07 -18.70
N ARG A 19 -15.77 -3.75 -17.86
CA ARG A 19 -16.02 -3.78 -16.41
C ARG A 19 -15.60 -2.46 -15.77
N LEU A 20 -16.53 -1.83 -15.05
CA LEU A 20 -16.25 -0.62 -14.25
C LEU A 20 -15.76 -0.94 -12.83
N PHE A 21 -15.93 -2.19 -12.38
CA PHE A 21 -15.53 -2.73 -11.08
C PHE A 21 -15.55 -4.27 -11.12
N GLY A 22 -14.95 -4.91 -10.11
CA GLY A 22 -14.90 -6.37 -9.93
C GLY A 22 -13.61 -7.02 -10.46
N PRO A 23 -13.56 -8.36 -10.55
CA PRO A 23 -12.38 -9.07 -11.02
C PRO A 23 -12.11 -8.79 -12.50
N VAL A 24 -10.84 -8.60 -12.85
CA VAL A 24 -10.37 -8.50 -14.23
C VAL A 24 -9.28 -9.55 -14.43
N PRO A 25 -9.53 -10.62 -15.21
CA PRO A 25 -8.57 -11.71 -15.40
C PRO A 25 -7.24 -11.24 -15.97
N ASP A 26 -7.29 -10.30 -16.92
CA ASP A 26 -6.11 -9.75 -17.57
C ASP A 26 -6.24 -8.22 -17.73
N VAL A 27 -5.76 -7.52 -16.70
CA VAL A 27 -5.76 -6.05 -16.69
C VAL A 27 -4.88 -5.44 -17.78
N THR A 28 -3.93 -6.21 -18.31
CA THR A 28 -2.96 -5.74 -19.30
C THR A 28 -3.54 -5.90 -20.70
N GLY A 29 -4.06 -7.09 -21.04
CA GLY A 29 -4.79 -7.32 -22.29
C GLY A 29 -5.98 -6.37 -22.48
N ASP A 30 -6.75 -6.08 -21.42
CA ASP A 30 -7.85 -5.10 -21.45
C ASP A 30 -7.41 -3.68 -21.87
N ARG A 31 -6.10 -3.38 -21.79
CA ARG A 31 -5.52 -2.10 -22.20
C ARG A 31 -4.87 -2.14 -23.60
N GLY A 32 -5.03 -3.24 -24.32
CA GLY A 32 -4.63 -3.38 -25.72
C GLY A 32 -3.18 -3.84 -25.92
N TYR A 33 -2.52 -4.32 -24.85
CA TYR A 33 -1.28 -5.07 -25.02
C TYR A 33 -1.59 -6.44 -25.64
N GLY A 34 -0.69 -6.96 -26.48
CA GLY A 34 -0.86 -8.26 -27.12
C GLY A 34 -0.75 -9.42 -26.14
N ASP A 35 -1.25 -10.60 -26.53
CA ASP A 35 -1.22 -11.83 -25.71
C ASP A 35 0.18 -12.28 -25.26
N ASP A 36 1.24 -11.67 -25.82
CA ASP A 36 2.65 -11.89 -25.48
C ASP A 36 3.16 -10.96 -24.36
N HIS A 37 2.31 -10.14 -23.76
CA HIS A 37 2.69 -9.30 -22.63
C HIS A 37 3.14 -10.13 -21.41
N PRO A 38 4.05 -9.60 -20.57
CA PRO A 38 4.49 -10.32 -19.38
C PRO A 38 3.34 -10.51 -18.38
N ALA A 39 3.50 -11.49 -17.49
CA ALA A 39 2.55 -11.70 -16.40
C ALA A 39 2.44 -10.43 -15.53
N ARG A 40 1.26 -10.20 -14.96
CA ARG A 40 1.06 -9.11 -14.00
C ARG A 40 1.96 -9.35 -12.79
N VAL A 41 2.79 -8.36 -12.45
CA VAL A 41 3.67 -8.42 -11.27
C VAL A 41 3.15 -7.52 -10.16
N GLY A 42 3.62 -7.78 -8.95
CA GLY A 42 3.13 -7.08 -7.77
C GLY A 42 4.03 -7.15 -6.55
N PHE A 43 3.50 -6.65 -5.43
CA PHE A 43 4.08 -6.83 -4.11
C PHE A 43 3.16 -7.64 -3.19
N PHE A 44 3.76 -8.56 -2.45
CA PHE A 44 3.17 -9.12 -1.24
C PHE A 44 3.97 -8.60 -0.04
N THR A 45 3.31 -7.83 0.82
CA THR A 45 3.94 -7.30 2.05
C THR A 45 3.46 -8.07 3.27
N ASP A 46 4.34 -8.89 3.86
CA ASP A 46 4.11 -9.59 5.13
C ASP A 46 4.53 -8.68 6.30
N THR A 47 3.56 -8.09 6.99
CA THR A 47 3.82 -7.22 8.15
C THR A 47 4.31 -7.98 9.38
N SER A 48 4.11 -9.31 9.43
CA SER A 48 4.51 -10.14 10.57
C SER A 48 6.02 -10.29 10.73
N VAL A 49 6.78 -10.04 9.66
CA VAL A 49 8.25 -10.10 9.64
C VAL A 49 8.87 -8.73 9.34
N CYS A 50 8.06 -7.67 9.30
CA CYS A 50 8.54 -6.31 9.17
C CYS A 50 9.22 -5.87 10.47
N ILE A 51 10.48 -5.45 10.38
CA ILE A 51 11.26 -4.97 11.53
C ILE A 51 11.34 -3.43 11.59
N GLY A 52 10.58 -2.72 10.76
CA GLY A 52 10.54 -1.25 10.77
C GLY A 52 11.84 -0.55 10.35
N CYS A 53 12.81 -1.24 9.73
CA CYS A 53 14.15 -0.69 9.47
C CYS A 53 14.22 0.52 8.51
N LYS A 54 13.11 0.90 7.85
CA LYS A 54 13.01 1.97 6.83
C LYS A 54 13.94 1.85 5.61
N ALA A 55 14.67 0.75 5.44
CA ALA A 55 15.53 0.52 4.28
C ALA A 55 14.77 0.61 2.94
N CYS A 56 13.49 0.19 2.94
CA CYS A 56 12.62 0.27 1.78
C CYS A 56 12.25 1.72 1.39
N GLU A 57 12.18 2.65 2.33
CA GLU A 57 11.96 4.07 2.05
C GLU A 57 13.21 4.69 1.45
N VAL A 58 14.37 4.46 2.08
CA VAL A 58 15.67 4.98 1.64
C VAL A 58 16.00 4.49 0.24
N ALA A 59 15.85 3.18 -0.03
CA ALA A 59 16.08 2.63 -1.36
C ALA A 59 15.12 3.20 -2.41
N CYS A 60 13.88 3.50 -2.03
CA CYS A 60 12.91 4.13 -2.93
C CYS A 60 13.32 5.56 -3.27
N LYS A 61 13.73 6.36 -2.28
CA LYS A 61 14.19 7.73 -2.49
C LYS A 61 15.48 7.78 -3.30
N GLU A 62 16.46 6.94 -2.95
CA GLU A 62 17.75 6.87 -3.64
C GLU A 62 17.57 6.51 -5.11
N TRP A 63 16.77 5.48 -5.41
CA TRP A 63 16.58 5.04 -6.79
C TRP A 63 15.84 6.07 -7.64
N ASN A 64 14.76 6.66 -7.10
CA ASN A 64 13.92 7.59 -7.85
C ASN A 64 14.39 9.05 -7.72
N LEU A 65 15.52 9.30 -7.06
CA LEU A 65 16.07 10.63 -6.78
C LEU A 65 15.03 11.58 -6.14
N LEU A 66 14.22 11.04 -5.22
CA LEU A 66 13.18 11.82 -4.55
C LEU A 66 13.81 12.80 -3.57
N PRO A 67 13.23 14.00 -3.41
CA PRO A 67 13.74 14.92 -2.41
C PRO A 67 13.60 14.34 -1.00
N MET A 68 14.45 14.83 -0.10
CA MET A 68 14.51 14.38 1.31
C MET A 68 13.41 14.98 2.18
N ASP A 69 12.55 15.82 1.62
CA ASP A 69 11.38 16.38 2.30
C ASP A 69 10.39 15.29 2.75
N ASP A 70 9.58 15.64 3.73
CA ASP A 70 8.45 14.82 4.15
C ASP A 70 7.34 14.81 3.06
N ALA A 71 6.28 14.05 3.30
CA ALA A 71 5.14 13.97 2.36
C ALA A 71 4.46 15.32 2.06
N ARG A 72 4.70 16.36 2.89
CA ARG A 72 4.13 17.70 2.78
C ARG A 72 5.15 18.72 2.25
N GLY A 73 6.32 18.29 1.78
CA GLY A 73 7.34 19.18 1.25
C GLY A 73 8.15 19.93 2.31
N ASN A 74 8.02 19.57 3.61
CA ASN A 74 8.83 20.21 4.65
C ASN A 74 10.24 19.63 4.66
N VAL A 75 11.23 20.51 4.56
CA VAL A 75 12.65 20.17 4.67
C VAL A 75 13.04 20.19 6.14
N ASP A 76 12.73 19.12 6.87
CA ASP A 76 13.34 18.92 8.18
C ASP A 76 14.58 18.05 8.02
N VAL A 77 15.75 18.57 8.40
CA VAL A 77 17.08 17.99 8.13
C VAL A 77 17.22 16.58 8.75
N LEU A 78 16.39 16.25 9.74
CA LEU A 78 16.30 14.92 10.37
C LEU A 78 14.93 14.25 10.21
N GLY A 79 13.89 14.99 9.77
CA GLY A 79 12.52 14.49 9.59
C GLY A 79 11.80 14.04 10.87
N LEU A 80 12.38 14.19 12.06
CA LEU A 80 11.85 13.58 13.28
C LEU A 80 10.58 14.30 13.74
N THR A 81 9.46 13.59 13.77
CA THR A 81 8.18 14.12 14.27
C THR A 81 8.21 14.44 15.76
N GLY A 82 9.17 13.89 16.51
CA GLY A 82 9.30 14.04 17.96
C GLY A 82 8.33 13.17 18.77
N GLU A 83 7.33 12.59 18.12
CA GLU A 83 6.23 11.83 18.74
C GLU A 83 6.30 10.32 18.43
N SER A 84 7.01 9.93 17.37
CA SER A 84 7.14 8.53 16.95
C SER A 84 8.46 8.29 16.20
N TYR A 85 8.84 7.00 16.08
CA TYR A 85 9.86 6.56 15.12
C TYR A 85 9.41 6.75 13.66
N ASP A 86 8.11 6.96 13.44
CA ASP A 86 7.60 7.40 12.16
C ASP A 86 7.94 8.88 11.91
N ASN A 87 8.93 9.08 11.04
CA ASN A 87 9.43 10.38 10.58
C ASN A 87 8.91 10.76 9.17
N THR A 88 8.14 9.89 8.53
CA THR A 88 7.64 10.09 7.15
C THR A 88 6.16 10.49 7.19
N GLY A 89 5.42 9.94 8.16
CA GLY A 89 4.05 10.30 8.52
C GLY A 89 2.98 9.75 7.58
N THR A 90 3.12 9.98 6.28
CA THR A 90 2.20 9.46 5.26
C THR A 90 2.92 9.31 3.92
N LEU A 91 2.27 8.62 2.98
CA LEU A 91 2.65 8.70 1.57
C LEU A 91 2.33 10.09 1.01
N GLY A 92 3.11 10.53 0.04
CA GLY A 92 2.95 11.82 -0.63
C GLY A 92 3.84 11.96 -1.85
N ALA A 93 3.90 13.16 -2.41
CA ALA A 93 4.55 13.40 -3.69
C ALA A 93 6.08 13.13 -3.70
N SER A 94 6.73 13.23 -2.53
CA SER A 94 8.16 12.94 -2.35
C SER A 94 8.46 11.69 -1.51
N SER A 95 7.42 11.02 -1.00
CA SER A 95 7.53 9.83 -0.15
C SER A 95 6.60 8.74 -0.67
N TRP A 96 7.10 7.95 -1.63
CA TRP A 96 6.31 6.94 -2.33
C TRP A 96 6.22 5.60 -1.60
N ARG A 97 6.93 5.50 -0.48
CA ARG A 97 6.94 4.37 0.44
C ARG A 97 7.05 4.90 1.85
N HIS A 98 6.32 4.29 2.78
CA HIS A 98 6.23 4.75 4.16
C HIS A 98 6.22 3.55 5.10
N VAL A 99 6.97 3.60 6.19
CA VAL A 99 6.95 2.64 7.27
C VAL A 99 6.29 3.27 8.49
N ALA A 100 5.14 2.73 8.86
CA ALA A 100 4.40 3.11 10.06
C ALA A 100 4.88 2.30 11.27
N PHE A 101 4.87 2.95 12.44
CA PHE A 101 5.15 2.37 13.75
C PHE A 101 3.91 2.58 14.62
N ILE A 102 3.17 1.50 14.91
CA ILE A 102 1.89 1.57 15.62
C ILE A 102 2.02 0.85 16.96
N GLU A 103 2.00 1.60 18.04
CA GLU A 103 2.07 1.08 19.40
C GLU A 103 0.67 0.77 19.93
N GLN A 104 0.48 -0.45 20.43
CA GLN A 104 -0.76 -0.87 21.04
C GLN A 104 -0.49 -1.36 22.46
N SER A 105 -1.28 -0.86 23.41
CA SER A 105 -1.28 -1.36 24.78
C SER A 105 -2.44 -2.33 24.97
N ARG A 106 -2.24 -3.58 24.52
CA ARG A 106 -3.14 -4.71 24.70
C ARG A 106 -2.33 -5.93 25.16
N THR A 107 -2.90 -6.79 26.01
CA THR A 107 -2.40 -8.16 26.19
C THR A 107 -2.43 -8.85 24.83
N VAL A 108 -1.30 -9.36 24.36
CA VAL A 108 -1.24 -10.01 23.05
C VAL A 108 -0.56 -11.37 23.16
N ASP A 109 -1.32 -12.40 22.84
CA ASP A 109 -0.83 -13.76 22.59
C ASP A 109 -0.11 -13.81 21.22
N LEU A 110 1.01 -13.11 21.08
CA LEU A 110 1.97 -13.41 20.03
C LEU A 110 3.01 -14.38 20.59
N PRO A 111 3.33 -15.48 19.89
CA PRO A 111 4.54 -16.24 20.20
C PRO A 111 5.73 -15.39 19.78
N MET A 112 6.12 -14.44 20.63
CA MET A 112 7.39 -13.74 20.49
C MET A 112 8.48 -14.81 20.47
N PRO A 113 9.42 -14.79 19.51
CA PRO A 113 10.56 -15.69 19.56
C PRO A 113 11.30 -15.40 20.87
N THR A 114 11.21 -16.32 21.82
CA THR A 114 11.99 -16.24 23.04
C THR A 114 13.45 -16.33 22.62
N VAL A 115 14.15 -15.20 22.65
CA VAL A 115 15.61 -15.21 22.63
C VAL A 115 16.00 -15.97 23.90
N GLY A 116 16.45 -17.22 23.72
CA GLY A 116 16.86 -18.06 24.84
C GLY A 116 17.84 -17.31 25.72
N SER A 117 17.70 -17.49 27.04
CA SER A 117 18.71 -16.99 27.97
C SER A 117 20.07 -17.59 27.54
N PRO A 118 21.19 -16.87 27.71
CA PRO A 118 22.53 -17.45 27.51
C PRO A 118 22.74 -18.75 28.31
N GLU A 119 21.91 -19.01 29.32
CA GLU A 119 21.89 -20.23 30.13
C GLU A 119 21.39 -21.48 29.38
N ASP A 120 20.68 -21.32 28.25
CA ASP A 120 20.17 -22.43 27.43
C ASP A 120 21.18 -22.94 26.38
N LEU A 121 22.33 -22.26 26.23
CA LEU A 121 23.44 -22.72 25.40
C LEU A 121 24.34 -23.67 26.19
N GLY A 122 23.90 -24.91 26.30
CA GLY A 122 24.72 -26.02 26.82
C GLY A 122 26.08 -26.10 26.12
N SER A 123 27.14 -25.87 26.91
CA SER A 123 28.54 -26.27 26.66
C SER A 123 29.07 -26.10 25.22
N ALA A 124 29.25 -24.86 24.76
CA ALA A 124 30.12 -24.59 23.61
C ALA A 124 31.54 -24.21 24.09
N ARG A 125 32.54 -24.86 23.50
CA ARG A 125 33.98 -24.83 23.83
C ARG A 125 34.57 -23.40 23.79
N PRO A 126 35.61 -23.10 24.60
CA PRO A 126 36.20 -21.76 24.64
C PRO A 126 36.89 -21.43 23.31
N LEU A 127 36.49 -20.31 22.70
CA LEU A 127 37.17 -19.69 21.58
C LEU A 127 38.51 -19.12 22.04
N VAL A 128 39.52 -19.30 21.20
CA VAL A 128 40.93 -19.01 21.44
C VAL A 128 41.17 -17.49 21.52
N ASP A 129 41.97 -17.06 22.51
CA ASP A 129 42.42 -15.68 22.71
C ASP A 129 43.12 -15.12 21.46
N LEU A 130 42.62 -13.98 20.95
CA LEU A 130 43.37 -13.09 20.07
C LEU A 130 43.61 -11.77 20.80
N PRO A 131 44.85 -11.24 20.82
CA PRO A 131 45.17 -10.05 21.60
C PRO A 131 44.63 -8.78 20.90
N VAL A 132 43.73 -8.08 21.57
CA VAL A 132 43.30 -6.72 21.21
C VAL A 132 44.28 -5.71 21.81
N VAL A 133 44.86 -4.88 20.97
CA VAL A 133 45.71 -3.75 21.34
C VAL A 133 44.82 -2.64 21.89
N HIS A 134 44.81 -2.43 23.21
CA HIS A 134 44.26 -1.23 23.83
C HIS A 134 45.35 -0.18 23.99
N ASP A 135 45.27 0.90 23.21
CA ASP A 135 45.98 2.13 23.53
C ASP A 135 44.99 3.29 23.70
N ARG A 136 44.87 3.69 24.98
CA ARG A 136 44.47 5.02 25.51
C ARG A 136 43.05 5.54 25.22
N VAL A 137 42.15 5.25 26.17
CA VAL A 137 41.08 6.19 26.59
C VAL A 137 41.22 6.41 28.11
N PRO A 138 41.19 7.66 28.62
CA PRO A 138 41.42 7.95 30.03
C PRO A 138 40.34 7.37 30.95
N ALA A 139 40.79 6.85 32.11
CA ALA A 139 40.01 6.19 33.14
C ALA A 139 39.14 7.17 33.96
N SER A 140 38.10 7.72 33.35
CA SER A 140 37.06 8.50 34.07
C SER A 140 35.70 8.37 33.38
N ALA A 141 35.24 7.13 33.18
CA ALA A 141 33.85 6.86 32.78
C ALA A 141 33.36 5.44 33.17
N THR A 142 34.07 4.71 34.03
CA THR A 142 33.68 3.35 34.46
C THR A 142 33.21 3.36 35.91
N THR A 143 32.06 3.99 36.13
CA THR A 143 31.10 3.56 37.16
C THR A 143 29.78 3.31 36.46
N ALA A 144 29.76 2.32 35.56
CA ALA A 144 28.55 1.58 35.30
C ALA A 144 28.42 0.60 36.48
N GLU A 145 27.71 1.03 37.53
CA GLU A 145 27.13 0.09 38.46
C GLU A 145 26.41 -0.98 37.62
N GLN A 146 26.79 -2.24 37.84
CA GLN A 146 26.07 -3.40 37.36
C GLN A 146 24.65 -3.31 37.91
N SER A 147 23.80 -2.63 37.15
CA SER A 147 22.37 -2.63 37.37
C SER A 147 21.95 -4.04 37.04
N ALA A 148 21.71 -4.85 38.08
CA ALA A 148 20.97 -6.09 37.97
C ALA A 148 19.76 -5.84 37.07
N PRO A 149 19.39 -6.76 36.15
CA PRO A 149 18.22 -6.58 35.31
C PRO A 149 17.04 -6.26 36.22
N GLN A 150 16.61 -5.00 36.16
CA GLN A 150 15.57 -4.47 37.02
C GLN A 150 14.29 -5.09 36.49
N GLN A 151 13.92 -6.25 37.05
CA GLN A 151 12.61 -6.85 36.89
C GLN A 151 11.61 -5.89 37.52
N THR A 152 11.26 -4.86 36.76
CA THR A 152 10.10 -4.05 37.04
C THR A 152 8.92 -4.98 36.80
N PRO A 153 8.08 -5.30 37.79
CA PRO A 153 6.89 -6.08 37.54
C PRO A 153 6.00 -5.23 36.65
N SER A 154 5.97 -5.52 35.35
CA SER A 154 4.98 -4.94 34.45
C SER A 154 3.63 -5.45 34.95
N GLN A 155 2.84 -4.55 35.54
CA GLN A 155 1.46 -4.86 35.86
C GLN A 155 0.69 -5.02 34.54
N GLY A 156 0.71 -6.22 33.95
CA GLY A 156 -0.26 -6.74 32.99
C GLY A 156 -0.50 -5.95 31.69
N ARG A 157 0.30 -4.94 31.34
CA ARG A 157 0.24 -4.26 30.05
C ARG A 157 1.40 -4.73 29.19
N GLU A 158 1.12 -5.71 28.35
CA GLU A 158 2.00 -6.01 27.22
C GLU A 158 1.86 -4.89 26.18
N VAL A 159 2.98 -4.49 25.60
CA VAL A 159 3.03 -3.52 24.50
C VAL A 159 3.31 -4.31 23.25
N ARG A 160 2.47 -4.13 22.23
CA ARG A 160 2.69 -4.67 20.89
C ARG A 160 3.05 -3.55 19.96
N TRP A 161 4.09 -3.78 19.16
CA TRP A 161 4.47 -2.89 18.09
C TRP A 161 4.11 -3.52 16.75
N LEU A 162 3.31 -2.82 15.95
CA LEU A 162 3.05 -3.19 14.57
C LEU A 162 3.90 -2.29 13.67
N MET A 163 4.72 -2.90 12.83
CA MET A 163 5.46 -2.21 11.78
C MET A 163 4.89 -2.61 10.43
N SER A 164 4.58 -1.64 9.58
CA SER A 164 4.03 -1.91 8.25
C SER A 164 4.60 -0.95 7.24
N SER A 165 4.97 -1.46 6.06
CA SER A 165 5.48 -0.63 4.97
C SER A 165 4.41 -0.41 3.91
N ASP A 166 3.79 0.76 3.91
CA ASP A 166 2.77 1.17 2.96
C ASP A 166 3.34 1.67 1.60
N VAL A 167 2.55 1.53 0.55
CA VAL A 167 2.89 1.87 -0.85
C VAL A 167 1.62 1.99 -1.72
N CYS A 168 1.71 2.59 -2.90
CA CYS A 168 0.63 2.55 -3.89
C CYS A 168 0.18 1.10 -4.18
N LYS A 169 -1.13 0.89 -4.29
CA LYS A 169 -1.74 -0.43 -4.44
C LYS A 169 -1.74 -0.98 -5.86
N HIS A 170 -1.46 -0.16 -6.88
CA HIS A 170 -1.52 -0.55 -8.30
C HIS A 170 -2.80 -1.35 -8.62
N CYS A 171 -3.95 -0.78 -8.25
CA CYS A 171 -5.27 -1.41 -8.28
C CYS A 171 -5.61 -2.00 -9.66
N THR A 172 -6.43 -3.05 -9.67
CA THR A 172 -7.02 -3.63 -10.88
C THR A 172 -7.90 -2.59 -11.58
N HIS A 173 -8.86 -2.02 -10.86
CA HIS A 173 -9.56 -0.79 -11.25
C HIS A 173 -8.89 0.40 -10.57
N ALA A 174 -8.18 1.21 -11.34
CA ALA A 174 -7.39 2.32 -10.83
C ALA A 174 -8.13 3.63 -11.05
N ALA A 175 -8.88 4.08 -10.04
CA ALA A 175 -9.64 5.33 -10.11
C ALA A 175 -8.78 6.54 -10.51
N CYS A 176 -7.51 6.59 -10.07
CA CYS A 176 -6.58 7.64 -10.45
C CYS A 176 -6.29 7.67 -11.96
N LEU A 177 -6.20 6.51 -12.60
CA LEU A 177 -6.08 6.37 -14.04
C LEU A 177 -7.36 6.86 -14.72
N ASP A 178 -8.51 6.37 -14.27
CA ASP A 178 -9.79 6.58 -14.95
C ASP A 178 -10.24 8.05 -14.95
N VAL A 179 -9.82 8.84 -13.96
CA VAL A 179 -10.12 10.28 -13.87
C VAL A 179 -9.09 11.19 -14.54
N CYS A 180 -7.96 10.65 -15.02
CA CYS A 180 -6.87 11.45 -15.57
C CYS A 180 -7.23 12.02 -16.95
N PRO A 181 -7.43 13.35 -17.11
CA PRO A 181 -7.91 13.92 -18.38
C PRO A 181 -6.81 13.98 -19.45
N THR A 182 -5.53 13.93 -19.06
CA THR A 182 -4.40 14.02 -19.99
C THR A 182 -3.89 12.66 -20.46
N GLY A 183 -4.30 11.57 -19.81
CA GLY A 183 -3.70 10.25 -20.02
C GLY A 183 -2.29 10.11 -19.42
N SER A 184 -1.86 11.01 -18.52
CA SER A 184 -0.55 10.88 -17.86
C SER A 184 -0.47 9.64 -16.96
N LEU A 185 -1.59 9.20 -16.38
CA LEU A 185 -1.68 7.94 -15.68
C LEU A 185 -2.06 6.83 -16.67
N PHE A 186 -1.26 5.77 -16.72
CA PHE A 186 -1.47 4.66 -17.63
C PHE A 186 -1.12 3.33 -16.96
N ARG A 187 -1.55 2.23 -17.58
CA ARG A 187 -1.19 0.86 -17.18
C ARG A 187 -0.10 0.34 -18.11
N THR A 188 0.95 -0.21 -17.51
CA THR A 188 2.09 -0.82 -18.21
C THR A 188 1.77 -2.24 -18.65
N GLU A 189 2.65 -2.81 -19.47
CA GLU A 189 2.69 -4.22 -19.88
C GLU A 189 2.84 -5.19 -18.70
N PHE A 190 3.31 -4.71 -17.55
CA PHE A 190 3.44 -5.48 -16.31
C PHE A 190 2.19 -5.43 -15.42
N GLY A 191 1.10 -4.80 -15.91
CA GLY A 191 -0.13 -4.59 -15.17
C GLY A 191 -0.04 -3.54 -14.06
N THR A 192 1.02 -2.72 -14.05
CA THR A 192 1.26 -1.68 -13.03
C THR A 192 0.74 -0.33 -13.50
N VAL A 193 0.21 0.48 -12.59
CA VAL A 193 -0.22 1.86 -12.89
C VAL A 193 0.94 2.84 -12.67
N VAL A 194 1.26 3.70 -13.64
CA VAL A 194 2.41 4.63 -13.61
C VAL A 194 1.97 6.05 -13.99
N VAL A 195 2.63 7.07 -13.42
CA VAL A 195 2.47 8.47 -13.83
C VAL A 195 3.59 8.83 -14.81
N GLN A 196 3.24 9.40 -15.96
CA GLN A 196 4.16 10.07 -16.89
C GLN A 196 4.24 11.56 -16.53
N GLU A 197 5.35 11.94 -15.92
CA GLU A 197 5.54 13.27 -15.33
C GLU A 197 5.56 14.38 -16.39
N ASP A 198 6.08 14.08 -17.58
CA ASP A 198 6.18 15.00 -18.73
C ASP A 198 4.81 15.31 -19.37
N ILE A 199 3.84 14.40 -19.24
CA ILE A 199 2.45 14.57 -19.73
C ILE A 199 1.55 15.21 -18.65
N CYS A 200 1.91 15.07 -17.37
CA CYS A 200 1.10 15.56 -16.27
C CYS A 200 0.98 17.09 -16.30
N ASN A 201 -0.26 17.60 -16.33
CA ASN A 201 -0.56 19.03 -16.29
C ASN A 201 -0.90 19.56 -14.89
N GLY A 202 -0.87 18.71 -13.86
CA GLY A 202 -1.12 19.12 -12.48
C GLY A 202 -2.57 19.44 -12.13
N CYS A 203 -3.58 18.90 -12.84
CA CYS A 203 -4.99 19.15 -12.48
C CYS A 203 -5.43 18.55 -11.14
N GLY A 204 -4.69 17.56 -10.61
CA GLY A 204 -4.94 16.98 -9.29
C GLY A 204 -6.18 16.08 -9.16
N TYR A 205 -6.94 15.79 -10.22
CA TYR A 205 -8.17 14.99 -10.14
C TYR A 205 -7.97 13.58 -9.59
N CYS A 206 -6.79 13.01 -9.83
CA CYS A 206 -6.41 11.70 -9.34
C CYS A 206 -6.18 11.63 -7.83
N VAL A 207 -5.87 12.76 -7.18
CA VAL A 207 -5.62 12.83 -5.72
C VAL A 207 -6.86 12.45 -4.92
N PRO A 208 -8.02 13.16 -5.03
CA PRO A 208 -9.23 12.78 -4.31
C PRO A 208 -9.89 11.51 -4.84
N ALA A 209 -9.55 11.06 -6.06
CA ALA A 209 -10.11 9.83 -6.64
C ALA A 209 -9.46 8.57 -6.09
N CYS A 210 -8.23 8.65 -5.54
CA CYS A 210 -7.55 7.48 -5.01
C CYS A 210 -8.16 7.07 -3.66
N PRO A 211 -8.76 5.86 -3.53
CA PRO A 211 -9.39 5.45 -2.27
C PRO A 211 -8.39 5.25 -1.13
N TYR A 212 -7.09 5.13 -1.45
CA TYR A 212 -6.01 4.94 -0.48
C TYR A 212 -5.23 6.22 -0.16
N GLY A 213 -5.49 7.35 -0.84
CA GLY A 213 -4.78 8.62 -0.58
C GLY A 213 -3.27 8.60 -0.85
N VAL A 214 -2.78 7.72 -1.72
CA VAL A 214 -1.32 7.47 -1.93
C VAL A 214 -0.68 8.25 -3.07
N ILE A 215 -1.48 9.00 -3.84
CA ILE A 215 -1.01 9.88 -4.92
C ILE A 215 -1.25 11.31 -4.50
N ASP A 216 -0.22 12.14 -4.63
CA ASP A 216 -0.30 13.53 -4.19
C ASP A 216 0.43 14.47 -5.16
N GLN A 217 0.10 15.76 -5.07
CA GLN A 217 0.68 16.81 -5.87
C GLN A 217 1.90 17.41 -5.19
N ARG A 218 3.02 17.50 -5.92
CA ARG A 218 4.21 18.19 -5.43
C ARG A 218 4.03 19.69 -5.60
N GLU A 219 4.24 20.45 -4.53
CA GLU A 219 4.03 21.90 -4.55
C GLU A 219 5.00 22.64 -5.49
N SER A 220 6.24 22.15 -5.62
CA SER A 220 7.30 22.84 -6.37
C SER A 220 7.08 22.89 -7.88
N ASP A 221 6.47 21.85 -8.46
CA ASP A 221 6.21 21.77 -9.91
C ASP A 221 4.75 21.46 -10.28
N GLY A 222 3.88 21.31 -9.29
CA GLY A 222 2.43 21.10 -9.48
C GLY A 222 2.08 19.74 -10.09
N ARG A 223 3.03 18.84 -10.34
CA ARG A 223 2.74 17.52 -10.89
C ARG A 223 2.37 16.55 -9.78
N VAL A 224 1.70 15.46 -10.15
CA VAL A 224 1.35 14.40 -9.20
C VAL A 224 2.36 13.27 -9.24
N PHE A 225 2.60 12.64 -8.10
CA PHE A 225 3.57 11.57 -7.96
C PHE A 225 3.06 10.48 -7.03
N LYS A 226 3.55 9.27 -7.24
CA LYS A 226 3.29 8.06 -6.45
C LYS A 226 4.30 6.98 -6.84
N CYS A 227 4.30 5.87 -6.10
CA CYS A 227 5.05 4.69 -6.51
C CYS A 227 4.70 4.23 -7.94
N THR A 228 5.74 3.90 -8.71
CA THR A 228 5.69 3.43 -10.10
C THR A 228 5.90 1.92 -10.22
N LEU A 229 5.92 1.19 -9.10
CA LEU A 229 6.45 -0.17 -8.99
C LEU A 229 7.88 -0.32 -9.56
N CYS A 230 8.66 0.76 -9.60
CA CYS A 230 9.96 0.83 -10.30
C CYS A 230 9.87 0.35 -11.76
N TYR A 231 8.89 0.86 -12.52
CA TYR A 231 8.66 0.48 -13.92
C TYR A 231 9.95 0.48 -14.77
N ASP A 232 10.81 1.47 -14.57
CA ASP A 232 12.14 1.59 -15.16
C ASP A 232 13.07 0.40 -14.86
N ARG A 233 13.01 -0.16 -13.65
CA ARG A 233 13.73 -1.40 -13.29
C ARG A 233 13.08 -2.62 -13.92
N LEU A 234 11.75 -2.65 -13.97
CA LEU A 234 11.01 -3.78 -14.54
C LEU A 234 11.32 -3.97 -16.02
N THR A 235 11.40 -2.86 -16.78
CA THR A 235 11.78 -2.90 -18.20
C THR A 235 13.17 -3.48 -18.44
N ASP A 236 14.06 -3.39 -17.44
CA ASP A 236 15.40 -3.98 -17.46
C ASP A 236 15.47 -5.38 -16.80
N GLY A 237 14.33 -5.97 -16.42
CA GLY A 237 14.25 -7.27 -15.74
C GLY A 237 14.78 -7.25 -14.30
N LEU A 238 14.85 -6.07 -13.68
CA LEU A 238 15.31 -5.89 -12.31
C LEU A 238 14.14 -5.82 -11.32
N GLN A 239 14.32 -6.42 -10.15
CA GLN A 239 13.37 -6.29 -9.04
C GLN A 239 13.32 -4.83 -8.51
N PRO A 240 12.15 -4.32 -8.06
CA PRO A 240 12.03 -3.00 -7.49
C PRO A 240 13.00 -2.73 -6.33
N ALA A 241 13.46 -1.48 -6.21
CA ALA A 241 14.51 -1.10 -5.26
C ALA A 241 14.13 -1.42 -3.81
N CYS A 242 12.89 -1.12 -3.44
CA CYS A 242 12.40 -1.28 -2.09
C CYS A 242 12.18 -2.74 -1.67
N ALA A 243 11.88 -3.64 -2.61
CA ALA A 243 11.86 -5.09 -2.38
C ALA A 243 13.29 -5.64 -2.29
N SER A 244 14.20 -5.19 -3.14
CA SER A 244 15.62 -5.59 -3.14
C SER A 244 16.32 -5.21 -1.83
N ALA A 245 15.92 -4.10 -1.20
CA ALA A 245 16.50 -3.61 0.05
C ALA A 245 15.90 -4.24 1.32
N CYS A 246 14.85 -5.06 1.22
CA CYS A 246 14.17 -5.60 2.39
C CYS A 246 14.97 -6.75 3.03
N PRO A 247 15.54 -6.60 4.24
CA PRO A 247 16.42 -7.62 4.82
C PRO A 247 15.69 -8.85 5.35
N THR A 248 14.38 -8.72 5.64
CA THR A 248 13.57 -9.80 6.24
C THR A 248 12.61 -10.44 5.25
N GLU A 249 12.66 -10.05 3.97
CA GLU A 249 11.69 -10.49 2.96
C GLU A 249 10.22 -10.20 3.36
N SER A 250 10.01 -9.19 4.22
CA SER A 250 8.69 -8.61 4.48
C SER A 250 8.06 -8.10 3.19
N ILE A 251 8.88 -7.72 2.21
CA ILE A 251 8.43 -7.17 0.93
C ILE A 251 8.87 -8.12 -0.16
N GLN A 252 7.92 -8.81 -0.76
CA GLN A 252 8.18 -9.80 -1.79
C GLN A 252 7.67 -9.29 -3.12
N PHE A 253 8.41 -9.54 -4.19
CA PHE A 253 8.10 -9.12 -5.55
C PHE A 253 8.10 -10.33 -6.49
N GLY A 254 7.24 -10.29 -7.51
CA GLY A 254 7.14 -11.33 -8.54
C GLY A 254 5.76 -11.34 -9.18
N ASP A 255 5.47 -12.42 -9.89
CA ASP A 255 4.17 -12.68 -10.52
C ASP A 255 3.05 -12.68 -9.47
N LEU A 256 1.98 -11.93 -9.75
CA LEU A 256 0.92 -11.66 -8.78
C LEU A 256 0.25 -12.95 -8.29
N ASP A 257 -0.05 -13.90 -9.18
CA ASP A 257 -0.71 -15.17 -8.82
C ASP A 257 0.17 -16.03 -7.91
N VAL A 258 1.48 -16.01 -8.13
CA VAL A 258 2.46 -16.75 -7.30
C VAL A 258 2.54 -16.12 -5.91
N LEU A 259 2.63 -14.78 -5.86
CA LEU A 259 2.62 -14.04 -4.60
C LEU A 259 1.31 -14.27 -3.85
N GLN A 260 0.19 -14.29 -4.57
CA GLN A 260 -1.12 -14.54 -4.03
C GLN A 260 -1.17 -15.95 -3.39
N ALA A 261 -0.78 -17.00 -4.09
CA ALA A 261 -0.77 -18.36 -3.54
C ALA A 261 0.12 -18.47 -2.28
N ARG A 262 1.29 -17.80 -2.29
CA ARG A 262 2.18 -17.76 -1.12
C ARG A 262 1.53 -17.06 0.08
N ALA A 263 0.81 -15.98 -0.16
CA ALA A 263 0.14 -15.23 0.90
C ALA A 263 -0.98 -16.03 1.58
N ASP A 264 -1.74 -16.82 0.81
CA ASP A 264 -2.76 -17.73 1.38
C ASP A 264 -2.12 -18.77 2.30
N GLN A 265 -1.02 -19.37 1.87
CA GLN A 265 -0.28 -20.34 2.70
C GLN A 265 0.25 -19.69 3.98
N ARG A 266 0.78 -18.46 3.88
CA ARG A 266 1.29 -17.72 5.03
C ARG A 266 0.16 -17.35 6.01
N LEU A 267 -0.99 -16.92 5.50
CA LEU A 267 -2.18 -16.63 6.32
C LEU A 267 -2.65 -17.89 7.07
N ALA A 268 -2.79 -19.02 6.35
CA ALA A 268 -3.20 -20.29 6.96
C ALA A 268 -2.24 -20.70 8.08
N ALA A 269 -0.92 -20.60 7.86
CA ALA A 269 0.08 -20.91 8.87
C ALA A 269 -0.02 -20.03 10.11
N LEU A 270 -0.30 -18.73 9.97
CA LEU A 270 -0.50 -17.83 11.12
C LEU A 270 -1.79 -18.14 11.89
N GLN A 271 -2.86 -18.47 11.17
CA GLN A 271 -4.14 -18.85 11.79
C GLN A 271 -4.01 -20.18 12.55
N GLU A 272 -3.28 -21.15 12.02
CA GLU A 272 -2.95 -22.41 12.72
C GLU A 272 -2.11 -22.17 13.99
N GLN A 273 -1.27 -21.12 14.00
CA GLN A 273 -0.50 -20.70 15.17
C GLN A 273 -1.32 -19.89 16.19
N GLY A 274 -2.61 -19.66 15.94
CA GLY A 274 -3.51 -18.93 16.83
C GLY A 274 -3.43 -17.40 16.70
N VAL A 275 -2.86 -16.87 15.62
CA VAL A 275 -2.81 -15.42 15.39
C VAL A 275 -4.16 -14.93 14.84
N GLU A 276 -5.11 -14.69 15.73
CA GLU A 276 -6.52 -14.41 15.39
C GLU A 276 -6.74 -13.16 14.51
N GLY A 277 -5.88 -12.14 14.62
CA GLY A 277 -5.96 -10.90 13.84
C GLY A 277 -5.37 -11.00 12.42
N ALA A 278 -4.76 -12.13 12.05
CA ALA A 278 -4.10 -12.28 10.76
C ALA A 278 -5.10 -12.26 9.60
N ARG A 279 -4.87 -11.41 8.60
CA ARG A 279 -5.74 -11.27 7.41
C ARG A 279 -4.99 -10.74 6.18
N LEU A 280 -5.54 -11.01 5.00
CA LEU A 280 -5.03 -10.46 3.75
C LEU A 280 -5.84 -9.21 3.34
N TYR A 281 -5.15 -8.16 2.92
CA TYR A 281 -5.73 -6.87 2.53
C TYR A 281 -5.32 -6.48 1.11
N GLY A 282 -6.29 -6.13 0.26
CA GLY A 282 -6.10 -5.84 -1.16
C GLY A 282 -5.90 -7.08 -2.06
N ARG A 283 -6.02 -8.29 -1.48
CA ARG A 283 -5.98 -9.55 -2.21
C ARG A 283 -7.29 -9.83 -2.95
N ASP A 284 -8.42 -9.55 -2.30
CA ASP A 284 -9.73 -9.99 -2.76
C ASP A 284 -10.11 -9.31 -4.07
N GLU A 285 -10.17 -10.08 -5.15
CA GLU A 285 -10.51 -9.57 -6.48
C GLU A 285 -11.98 -9.16 -6.60
N THR A 286 -12.82 -9.53 -5.63
CA THR A 286 -14.22 -9.11 -5.56
C THR A 286 -14.42 -7.83 -4.75
N ASP A 287 -13.33 -7.23 -4.23
CA ASP A 287 -13.38 -5.98 -3.51
C ASP A 287 -13.76 -4.78 -4.40
N GLY A 288 -13.91 -3.61 -3.78
CA GLY A 288 -14.32 -2.39 -4.46
C GLY A 288 -13.32 -1.86 -5.50
N VAL A 289 -12.11 -2.43 -5.61
CA VAL A 289 -11.10 -2.06 -6.60
C VAL A 289 -10.70 -3.21 -7.53
N GLY A 290 -11.31 -4.39 -7.40
CA GLY A 290 -11.00 -5.57 -8.19
C GLY A 290 -9.69 -6.28 -7.77
N GLY A 291 -9.25 -6.08 -6.53
CA GLY A 291 -7.93 -6.48 -6.04
C GLY A 291 -6.81 -5.50 -6.41
N ALA A 292 -5.64 -5.74 -5.82
CA ALA A 292 -4.48 -4.84 -5.90
C ALA A 292 -3.22 -5.55 -6.42
N GLY A 293 -2.40 -4.81 -7.17
CA GLY A 293 -1.05 -5.24 -7.52
C GLY A 293 -0.08 -5.20 -6.33
N ALA A 294 -0.38 -4.43 -5.28
CA ALA A 294 0.35 -4.48 -4.01
C ALA A 294 -0.64 -4.73 -2.87
N PHE A 295 -0.48 -5.86 -2.20
CA PHE A 295 -1.38 -6.35 -1.16
C PHE A 295 -0.60 -6.83 0.08
N PHE A 296 -1.29 -7.02 1.20
CA PHE A 296 -0.67 -7.09 2.52
C PHE A 296 -1.20 -8.27 3.34
N LEU A 297 -0.32 -8.88 4.14
CA LEU A 297 -0.73 -9.65 5.32
C LEU A 297 -0.66 -8.72 6.52
N LEU A 298 -1.82 -8.43 7.10
CA LEU A 298 -1.97 -7.61 8.30
C LEU A 298 -2.18 -8.52 9.51
N LEU A 299 -1.77 -8.04 10.68
CA LEU A 299 -1.96 -8.75 11.95
C LEU A 299 -3.07 -8.13 12.82
N ASP A 300 -3.81 -7.17 12.28
CA ASP A 300 -4.93 -6.47 12.89
C ASP A 300 -5.84 -5.89 11.79
N GLU A 301 -6.88 -5.14 12.17
CA GLU A 301 -7.75 -4.46 11.23
C GLU A 301 -6.99 -3.42 10.36
N PRO A 302 -7.34 -3.26 9.06
CA PRO A 302 -6.73 -2.27 8.17
C PRO A 302 -6.66 -0.85 8.77
N GLU A 303 -7.68 -0.44 9.50
CA GLU A 303 -7.80 0.86 10.13
C GLU A 303 -6.69 1.14 11.15
N VAL A 304 -6.20 0.09 11.83
CA VAL A 304 -5.05 0.19 12.76
C VAL A 304 -3.80 0.65 12.02
N TYR A 305 -3.69 0.28 10.74
CA TYR A 305 -2.60 0.67 9.85
C TYR A 305 -2.88 1.97 9.07
N GLY A 306 -4.00 2.64 9.34
CA GLY A 306 -4.44 3.81 8.56
C GLY A 306 -4.97 3.47 7.16
N LEU A 307 -5.24 2.19 6.88
CA LEU A 307 -5.77 1.73 5.60
C LEU A 307 -7.31 1.78 5.61
N PRO A 308 -7.96 2.15 4.50
CA PRO A 308 -9.42 2.13 4.40
C PRO A 308 -9.95 0.69 4.45
N PRO A 309 -11.00 0.38 5.23
CA PRO A 309 -11.48 -1.01 5.36
C PRO A 309 -12.14 -1.57 4.10
N ASP A 310 -12.86 -0.72 3.37
CA ASP A 310 -13.54 -1.06 2.11
C ASP A 310 -13.20 0.01 1.05
N PRO A 311 -12.03 -0.09 0.39
CA PRO A 311 -11.65 0.84 -0.67
C PRO A 311 -12.48 0.59 -1.93
N VAL A 312 -13.04 1.65 -2.50
CA VAL A 312 -13.96 1.56 -3.65
C VAL A 312 -13.57 2.55 -4.73
N VAL A 313 -13.63 2.11 -6.00
CA VAL A 313 -13.41 3.04 -7.12
C VAL A 313 -14.61 3.94 -7.35
N THR A 314 -14.35 5.17 -7.78
CA THR A 314 -15.39 6.16 -8.13
C THR A 314 -16.30 5.70 -9.27
N THR A 315 -15.81 4.79 -10.12
CA THR A 315 -16.58 4.22 -11.24
C THR A 315 -17.63 3.20 -10.81
N ARG A 316 -17.52 2.62 -9.62
CA ARG A 316 -18.44 1.56 -9.12
C ARG A 316 -19.88 2.05 -9.07
N ASP A 317 -20.08 3.28 -8.61
CA ASP A 317 -21.41 3.84 -8.35
C ASP A 317 -21.99 4.58 -9.56
N LEU A 318 -21.23 4.72 -10.66
CA LEU A 318 -21.67 5.38 -11.89
C LEU A 318 -23.01 4.85 -12.43
N PRO A 319 -23.26 3.53 -12.52
CA PRO A 319 -24.55 3.02 -12.99
C PRO A 319 -25.73 3.48 -12.14
N ALA A 320 -25.56 3.51 -10.81
CA ALA A 320 -26.59 3.97 -9.89
C ALA A 320 -26.81 5.49 -10.01
N MET A 321 -25.73 6.26 -10.12
CA MET A 321 -25.78 7.71 -10.34
C MET A 321 -26.53 8.05 -11.63
N TRP A 322 -26.23 7.38 -12.76
CA TRP A 322 -26.90 7.61 -14.03
C TRP A 322 -28.39 7.26 -13.99
N ARG A 323 -28.77 6.18 -13.27
CA ARG A 323 -30.19 5.86 -13.03
C ARG A 323 -30.90 6.95 -12.23
N ALA A 324 -30.25 7.48 -11.19
CA ALA A 324 -30.79 8.58 -10.40
C ALA A 324 -30.94 9.88 -11.20
N VAL A 325 -29.95 10.22 -12.03
CA VAL A 325 -29.99 11.37 -12.95
C VAL A 325 -31.14 11.22 -13.96
N ALA A 326 -31.29 10.03 -14.56
CA ALA A 326 -32.37 9.76 -15.50
C ALA A 326 -33.76 9.89 -14.85
N ALA A 327 -33.92 9.36 -13.61
CA ALA A 327 -35.15 9.50 -12.84
C ALA A 327 -35.45 10.96 -12.52
N GLY A 328 -34.45 11.73 -12.10
CA GLY A 328 -34.57 13.16 -11.83
C GLY A 328 -34.96 13.97 -13.07
N ALA A 329 -34.33 13.67 -14.21
CA ALA A 329 -34.66 14.30 -15.49
C ALA A 329 -36.10 13.99 -15.93
N ALA A 330 -36.55 12.73 -15.79
CA ALA A 330 -37.92 12.34 -16.10
C ALA A 330 -38.94 13.06 -15.21
N ALA A 331 -38.65 13.20 -13.90
CA ALA A 331 -39.50 13.96 -12.98
C ALA A 331 -39.57 15.44 -13.36
N ALA A 332 -38.45 16.06 -13.72
CA ALA A 332 -38.42 17.45 -14.19
C ALA A 332 -39.24 17.66 -15.47
N VAL A 333 -39.10 16.77 -16.46
CA VAL A 333 -39.92 16.79 -17.69
C VAL A 333 -41.40 16.64 -17.37
N GLY A 334 -41.75 15.72 -16.46
CA GLY A 334 -43.14 15.54 -15.99
C GLY A 334 -43.72 16.81 -15.36
N LEU A 335 -42.96 17.48 -14.49
CA LEU A 335 -43.36 18.75 -13.87
C LEU A 335 -43.53 19.89 -14.89
N ILE A 336 -42.62 19.99 -15.87
CA ILE A 336 -42.73 20.97 -16.94
C ILE A 336 -43.98 20.70 -17.78
N ALA A 337 -44.23 19.44 -18.16
CA ALA A 337 -45.40 19.07 -18.95
C ALA A 337 -46.72 19.35 -18.21
N THR A 338 -46.80 19.05 -16.91
CA THR A 338 -48.00 19.35 -16.10
C THR A 338 -48.22 20.84 -15.91
N ALA A 339 -47.16 21.63 -15.73
CA ALA A 339 -47.24 23.09 -15.68
C ALA A 339 -47.76 23.68 -17.00
N PHE A 340 -47.25 23.22 -18.15
CA PHE A 340 -47.73 23.66 -19.47
C PHE A 340 -49.17 23.24 -19.77
N LEU A 341 -49.58 22.04 -19.36
CA LEU A 341 -50.96 21.57 -19.51
C LEU A 341 -51.93 22.28 -18.56
N GLY A 342 -51.47 22.62 -17.35
CA GLY A 342 -52.24 23.39 -16.36
C GLY A 342 -52.45 24.85 -16.78
N TRP A 343 -51.48 25.46 -17.46
CA TRP A 343 -51.59 26.84 -17.97
C TRP A 343 -52.57 26.99 -19.14
N ARG A 344 -52.91 25.89 -19.84
CA ARG A 344 -53.86 25.88 -20.96
C ARG A 344 -55.33 25.67 -20.55
N ARG A 345 -55.60 25.43 -19.26
CA ARG A 345 -56.97 25.31 -18.70
C ARG A 345 -57.36 26.58 -17.97
#